data_AF-A0A6I4I288-F1
#
_entry.id   AF-A0A6I4I288-F1
#
_cell.length_a   1.000
_cell.length_b   1.000
_cell.length_c   1.000
_cell.angle_alpha   90.00
_cell.angle_beta   90.00
_cell.angle_gamma   90.00
#
_symmetry.space_group_name_H-M   'P 1'
#
loop_
_entity.id
_entity.type
_entity.pdbx_description
1 polymer ?
#
loop_
_entity_poly.entity_id
_entity_poly.type
_entity_poly.pdbx_seq_one_letter_code
_entity_poly.pdbx_strand_id
1 'polypeptide(L)'
;MRLPTIFILIATILLTIIFMQNTGEVKVTILFGEFYMPKLVIFTGIFVAAFIMGVIMGRPRKSRRVSDFDRHEDTDAPPAGKTMSDEDRDYIS
;
A
#
# COMPACT_ATOMS: atom_id res chain seq x y z
N MET A 1 25.29 31.69 1.12
CA MET A 1 24.15 30.76 1.06
C MET A 1 24.51 29.57 0.18
N ARG A 2 24.08 28.36 0.53
CA ARG A 2 24.38 27.16 -0.26
C ARG A 2 23.42 27.10 -1.46
N LEU A 3 23.90 26.67 -2.63
CA LEU A 3 23.10 26.51 -3.85
C LEU A 3 21.75 25.78 -3.64
N PRO A 4 21.67 24.67 -2.86
CA PRO A 4 20.38 24.04 -2.55
C PRO A 4 19.41 24.95 -1.80
N THR A 5 19.90 25.85 -0.93
CA THR A 5 19.04 26.77 -0.17
C THR A 5 18.38 27.79 -1.09
N ILE A 6 19.14 28.36 -2.04
CA ILE A 6 18.62 29.32 -3.01
C ILE A 6 17.60 28.62 -3.92
N PHE A 7 17.90 27.39 -4.36
CA PHE A 7 16.99 26.60 -5.17
C PHE A 7 15.66 26.31 -4.44
N ILE A 8 15.73 25.84 -3.19
CA ILE A 8 14.53 25.58 -2.37
C ILE A 8 13.72 26.87 -2.18
N LEU A 9 14.38 28.01 -1.94
CA LEU A 9 13.71 29.29 -1.77
C LEU A 9 12.95 29.71 -3.05
N ILE A 10 13.60 29.64 -4.21
CA ILE A 10 12.97 29.93 -5.50
C ILE A 10 11.79 28.98 -5.74
N ALA A 11 11.98 27.67 -5.53
CA ALA A 11 10.93 26.68 -5.68
C ALA A 11 9.72 26.98 -4.77
N THR A 12 9.97 27.39 -3.53
CA THR A 12 8.92 27.73 -2.56
C THR A 12 8.13 28.97 -2.99
N ILE A 13 8.81 30.01 -3.47
CA ILE A 13 8.17 31.23 -3.99
C ILE A 13 7.29 30.88 -5.20
N LEU A 14 7.83 30.13 -6.15
CA LEU A 14 7.10 29.71 -7.35
C LEU A 14 5.88 28.86 -6.98
N LEU A 15 6.04 27.89 -6.06
CA LEU A 15 4.95 27.06 -5.57
C LEU A 15 3.83 27.91 -4.94
N THR A 16 4.21 28.90 -4.13
CA THR A 16 3.26 29.81 -3.49
C THR A 16 2.48 30.63 -4.53
N ILE A 17 3.15 31.13 -5.57
CA ILE A 17 2.50 31.85 -6.67
C ILE A 17 1.51 30.94 -7.40
N ILE A 18 1.91 29.71 -7.72
CA ILE A 18 1.03 28.73 -8.38
C ILE A 18 -0.22 28.47 -7.53
N PHE A 19 -0.05 28.32 -6.21
CA PHE A 19 -1.20 28.18 -5.31
C PHE A 19 -2.10 29.41 -5.35
N MET A 20 -1.56 30.61 -5.20
CA MET A 20 -2.34 31.86 -5.26
C MET A 20 -3.09 32.03 -6.58
N GLN A 21 -2.52 31.59 -7.71
CA GLN A 21 -3.21 31.66 -9.02
C GLN A 21 -4.35 30.64 -9.15
N ASN A 22 -4.35 29.58 -8.33
CA ASN A 22 -5.30 28.47 -8.40
C ASN A 22 -6.25 28.40 -7.20
N THR A 23 -6.28 29.42 -6.33
CA THR A 23 -7.27 29.51 -5.22
C THR A 23 -8.69 29.84 -5.68
N GLY A 24 -8.89 30.15 -6.97
CA GLY A 24 -10.21 30.46 -7.50
C GLY A 24 -11.24 29.36 -7.21
N GLU A 25 -12.44 29.79 -6.82
CA GLU A 25 -13.55 28.91 -6.49
C GLU A 25 -14.21 28.35 -7.75
N VAL A 26 -14.64 27.09 -7.68
CA VAL A 26 -15.35 26.40 -8.76
C VAL A 26 -16.65 25.80 -8.23
N LYS A 27 -17.67 25.92 -9.09
CA LYS A 27 -18.94 25.18 -9.12
C LYS A 27 -18.75 23.66 -8.96
N VAL A 28 -18.94 23.06 -7.79
CA VAL A 28 -18.97 21.59 -7.66
C VAL A 28 -20.35 21.11 -7.25
N THR A 29 -20.96 20.29 -8.10
CA THR A 29 -22.22 19.61 -7.79
C THR A 29 -21.93 18.17 -7.39
N ILE A 30 -22.28 17.81 -6.16
CA ILE A 30 -22.11 16.45 -5.62
C ILE A 30 -23.48 15.89 -5.29
N LEU A 31 -23.91 14.87 -6.02
CA LEU A 31 -25.24 14.26 -5.94
C LEU A 31 -26.34 15.32 -6.11
N PHE A 32 -26.89 15.82 -5.00
CA PHE A 32 -27.99 16.79 -4.95
C PHE A 32 -27.58 18.14 -4.33
N GLY A 33 -26.31 18.31 -3.95
CA GLY A 33 -25.79 19.53 -3.32
C GLY A 33 -24.88 20.32 -4.25
N GLU A 34 -24.97 21.65 -4.19
CA GLU A 34 -24.07 22.57 -4.88
C GLU A 34 -23.12 23.23 -3.88
N PHE A 35 -21.82 23.15 -4.15
CA PHE A 35 -20.77 23.66 -3.28
C PHE A 35 -19.79 24.50 -4.10
N TYR A 36 -19.32 25.59 -3.51
CA TYR A 36 -18.22 26.38 -4.06
C TYR A 36 -16.97 26.02 -3.29
N MET A 37 -15.98 25.47 -4.01
CA MET A 37 -14.71 25.07 -3.41
C MET A 37 -13.54 25.57 -4.25
N PRO A 38 -12.41 25.95 -3.63
CA PRO A 38 -11.20 26.28 -4.36
C PRO A 38 -10.72 25.08 -5.21
N LYS A 39 -10.21 25.34 -6.42
CA LYS A 39 -9.66 24.30 -7.30
C LYS A 39 -8.62 23.42 -6.60
N LEU A 40 -7.77 24.02 -5.76
CA LEU A 40 -6.76 23.32 -4.98
C LEU A 40 -7.35 22.23 -4.07
N VAL A 41 -8.49 22.51 -3.42
CA VAL A 41 -9.15 21.55 -2.52
C VAL A 41 -9.64 20.35 -3.31
N ILE A 42 -10.22 20.59 -4.49
CA ILE A 42 -10.72 19.54 -5.38
C ILE A 42 -9.56 18.64 -5.84
N PHE A 43 -8.48 19.22 -6.37
CA PHE A 43 -7.33 18.43 -6.82
C PHE A 43 -6.67 17.64 -5.69
N THR A 44 -6.54 18.25 -4.51
CA THR A 44 -5.99 17.57 -3.32
C THR A 44 -6.88 16.41 -2.90
N GLY A 45 -8.21 16.61 -2.87
CA GLY A 45 -9.17 15.56 -2.55
C GLY A 45 -9.10 14.38 -3.52
N ILE A 46 -9.05 14.65 -4.82
CA ILE A 46 -8.91 13.61 -5.86
C ILE A 46 -7.57 12.88 -5.71
N PHE A 47 -6.47 13.60 -5.50
CA PHE A 47 -5.15 13.00 -5.31
C PHE A 47 -5.12 12.06 -4.09
N VAL A 48 -5.67 12.49 -2.96
CA VAL A 48 -5.74 11.67 -1.73
C VAL A 48 -6.61 10.44 -1.96
N ALA A 49 -7.78 10.59 -2.60
CA ALA A 49 -8.66 9.46 -2.91
C ALA A 49 -7.97 8.43 -3.83
N ALA A 50 -7.33 8.90 -4.90
CA ALA A 50 -6.57 8.05 -5.82
C ALA A 50 -5.39 7.37 -5.13
N PHE A 51 -4.68 8.08 -4.26
CA PHE A 51 -3.58 7.54 -3.47
C PHE A 51 -4.06 6.41 -2.54
N ILE A 52 -5.14 6.63 -1.79
CA ILE A 52 -5.73 5.61 -0.91
C ILE A 52 -6.15 4.38 -1.73
N MET A 53 -6.83 4.60 -2.87
CA MET A 53 -7.27 3.52 -3.75
C MET A 53 -6.07 2.74 -4.31
N GLY A 54 -5.02 3.44 -4.71
CA GLY A 54 -3.75 2.86 -5.16
C GLY A 54 -3.05 2.05 -4.08
N VAL A 55 -3.04 2.52 -2.82
CA VAL A 55 -2.46 1.78 -1.68
C VAL A 55 -3.26 0.51 -1.39
N ILE A 56 -4.59 0.58 -1.41
CA ILE A 56 -5.45 -0.58 -1.16
C ILE A 56 -5.28 -1.61 -2.28
N MET A 57 -5.28 -1.18 -3.54
CA MET A 57 -5.22 -2.05 -4.70
C MET A 57 -3.81 -2.58 -4.98
N GLY A 58 -2.79 -1.78 -4.70
CA GLY A 58 -1.38 -2.13 -4.83
C GLY A 58 -0.85 -2.98 -3.68
N ARG A 59 -1.65 -3.24 -2.64
CA ARG A 59 -1.24 -4.13 -1.54
C ARG A 59 -1.02 -5.54 -2.09
N PRO A 60 0.23 -6.06 -2.12
CA PRO A 60 0.48 -7.39 -2.62
C PRO A 60 -0.32 -8.37 -1.75
N ARG A 61 -1.33 -9.01 -2.34
CA ARG A 61 -1.96 -10.17 -1.72
C ARG A 61 -0.83 -11.15 -1.52
N LYS A 62 -0.54 -11.53 -0.26
CA LYS A 62 0.39 -12.62 0.03
C LYS A 62 -0.03 -13.77 -0.88
N SER A 63 0.76 -14.02 -1.92
CA SER A 63 0.70 -15.29 -2.63
C SER A 63 0.84 -16.31 -1.51
N ARG A 64 -0.20 -17.13 -1.29
CA ARG A 64 -0.03 -18.35 -0.52
C ARG A 64 1.10 -19.04 -1.25
N ARG A 65 2.31 -18.98 -0.69
CA ARG A 65 3.39 -19.83 -1.14
C ARG A 65 2.78 -21.21 -1.11
N VAL A 66 2.70 -21.83 -2.27
CA VAL A 66 2.52 -23.27 -2.39
C VAL A 66 3.79 -23.86 -1.77
N SER A 67 3.83 -23.89 -0.44
CA SER A 67 4.80 -24.64 0.32
C SER A 67 4.20 -26.03 0.46
N ASP A 68 4.25 -26.83 -0.60
CA ASP A 68 4.03 -28.28 -0.44
C ASP A 68 4.58 -29.15 -1.58
N PHE A 69 5.50 -28.63 -2.38
CA PHE A 69 6.35 -29.48 -3.21
C PHE A 69 7.79 -29.05 -2.94
N ASP A 70 8.64 -30.02 -2.60
CA ASP A 70 10.07 -29.90 -2.25
C ASP A 70 10.40 -29.94 -0.75
N ARG A 71 9.97 -31.01 -0.07
CA ARG A 71 10.70 -31.52 1.09
C ARG A 71 10.93 -33.03 0.97
N HIS A 72 11.80 -33.39 0.03
CA HIS A 72 12.53 -34.66 0.07
C HIS A 72 13.97 -34.38 0.50
N GLU A 73 14.41 -35.14 1.52
CA GLU A 73 15.78 -35.63 1.79
C GLU A 73 16.85 -34.56 2.10
N ASP A 74 17.68 -34.56 3.14
CA ASP A 74 18.04 -35.43 4.26
C ASP A 74 18.63 -34.46 5.33
N THR A 75 18.57 -34.64 6.65
CA THR A 75 19.58 -35.40 7.41
C THR A 75 19.28 -35.15 8.92
N ASP A 76 19.06 -36.23 9.66
CA ASP A 76 19.35 -36.49 11.08
C ASP A 76 18.91 -35.53 12.21
N ALA A 77 17.78 -35.84 12.86
CA ALA A 77 17.62 -35.78 14.33
C ALA A 77 16.42 -36.64 14.82
N PRO A 78 16.60 -37.64 15.71
CA PRO A 78 15.53 -38.51 16.21
C PRO A 78 14.96 -38.01 17.58
N PRO A 79 13.90 -38.63 18.17
CA PRO A 79 12.50 -38.29 17.96
C PRO A 79 11.81 -37.75 19.23
N ALA A 80 10.71 -37.01 19.09
CA ALA A 80 9.79 -36.78 20.20
C ALA A 80 8.35 -37.11 19.79
N GLY A 81 8.07 -38.41 19.76
CA GLY A 81 6.74 -38.95 20.02
C GLY A 81 5.72 -38.92 18.89
N LYS A 82 5.31 -40.12 18.48
CA LYS A 82 4.12 -40.46 17.66
C LYS A 82 4.23 -40.16 16.16
N THR A 83 4.89 -41.07 15.44
CA THR A 83 4.88 -41.12 13.97
C THR A 83 4.38 -42.46 13.42
N MET A 84 3.62 -43.23 14.20
CA MET A 84 3.01 -44.48 13.71
C MET A 84 1.50 -44.43 13.90
N SER A 85 0.80 -44.73 12.82
CA SER A 85 -0.65 -44.94 12.76
C SER A 85 -1.02 -46.14 13.63
N ASP A 86 -2.23 -46.15 14.19
CA ASP A 86 -2.71 -47.27 15.00
C ASP A 86 -2.85 -48.57 14.16
N GLU A 87 -3.04 -48.44 12.84
CA GLU A 87 -3.06 -49.58 11.90
C GLU A 87 -1.69 -50.24 11.75
N ASP A 88 -0.58 -49.51 11.87
CA ASP A 88 0.78 -50.06 11.71
C ASP A 88 1.24 -50.83 12.96
N ARG A 89 0.58 -50.64 14.10
CA ARG A 89 0.95 -51.28 15.38
C ARG A 89 0.55 -52.73 15.46
N ASP A 90 -0.53 -53.13 14.78
CA ASP A 90 -1.03 -54.51 14.80
C ASP A 90 -0.18 -55.49 13.98
N TYR A 91 0.66 -54.98 13.07
CA TYR A 91 1.54 -55.80 12.22
C TYR A 91 2.85 -56.24 12.90
N ILE A 92 3.19 -55.67 14.05
CA ILE A 92 4.44 -55.94 14.77
C ILE A 92 4.23 -56.64 16.12
N SER A 93 3.02 -57.13 16.40
CA SER A 93 2.71 -57.96 17.57
C SER A 93 2.78 -59.46 17.28
#